data_AF-A0A6B3IH49-F1
#
_entry.id   AF-A0A6B3IH49-F1
#
_cell.length_a   1.000
_cell.length_b   1.000
_cell.length_c   1.000
_cell.angle_alpha   90.00
_cell.angle_beta   90.00
_cell.angle_gamma   90.00
#
_symmetry.space_group_name_H-M   'P 1'
#
loop_
_entity.id
_entity.type
_entity.pdbx_description
1 polymer ?
#
loop_
_entity_poly.entity_id
_entity_poly.type
_entity_poly.pdbx_seq_one_letter_code
_entity_poly.pdbx_strand_id
1 'polypeptide(L)'
;EHGHGVLTHLGIDTVQLNGEGFELLVNKGDTVTRGQSIVRWDPAGVEAAGKSPICPIVALEATAESLSDVREDGDVKIGDTLFGWQ
;
A
#
# COMPACT_ATOMS: atom_id res chain seq x y z
N GLU A 1 -17.73 -8.70 13.91
CA GLU A 1 -16.92 -7.58 13.35
C GLU A 1 -16.28 -8.11 12.08
N HIS A 2 -16.64 -7.57 10.92
CA HIS A 2 -16.04 -7.98 9.65
C HIS A 2 -15.38 -6.74 9.05
N GLY A 3 -14.07 -6.62 9.24
CA GLY A 3 -13.24 -5.68 8.51
C GLY A 3 -12.65 -6.39 7.30
N HIS A 4 -12.41 -5.65 6.21
CA HIS A 4 -11.76 -6.19 5.03
C HIS A 4 -10.25 -5.96 5.11
N GLY A 5 -9.46 -6.99 4.76
CA GLY A 5 -8.01 -6.89 4.75
C GLY A 5 -7.50 -6.17 3.51
N VAL A 6 -6.47 -5.35 3.68
CA VAL A 6 -5.70 -4.76 2.56
C VAL A 6 -4.22 -4.97 2.82
N LEU A 7 -3.49 -5.37 1.79
CA LEU A 7 -2.03 -5.38 1.77
C LEU A 7 -1.53 -4.28 0.85
N THR A 8 -0.67 -3.40 1.37
CA THR A 8 0.12 -2.47 0.56
C THR A 8 1.57 -2.93 0.58
N HIS A 9 2.13 -3.26 -0.58
CA HIS A 9 3.52 -3.66 -0.72
C HIS A 9 4.32 -2.49 -1.29
N LEU A 10 5.36 -2.02 -0.60
CA LEU A 10 6.14 -0.85 -1.01
C LEU A 10 7.31 -1.24 -1.92
N GLY A 11 7.19 -0.95 -3.22
CA GLY A 11 8.15 -1.36 -4.25
C GLY A 11 8.14 -2.88 -4.54
N ILE A 12 8.94 -3.34 -5.49
CA ILE A 12 9.14 -4.78 -5.81
C ILE A 12 10.59 -5.18 -5.48
N ASP A 13 10.76 -6.36 -4.89
CA ASP A 13 12.05 -6.89 -4.41
C ASP A 13 12.80 -5.99 -3.41
N THR A 14 12.08 -5.07 -2.76
CA THR A 14 12.63 -4.11 -1.78
C THR A 14 13.05 -4.76 -0.46
N VAL A 15 12.67 -6.02 -0.20
CA VAL A 15 13.20 -6.81 0.92
C VAL A 15 14.74 -6.89 0.88
N GLN A 16 15.33 -6.84 -0.31
CA GLN A 16 16.79 -6.89 -0.49
C GLN A 16 17.50 -5.62 0.00
N LEU A 17 16.76 -4.55 0.27
CA LEU A 17 17.28 -3.32 0.88
C LEU A 17 17.42 -3.41 2.40
N ASN A 18 16.99 -4.52 3.02
CA ASN A 18 17.11 -4.77 4.46
C ASN A 18 16.58 -3.63 5.35
N GLY A 19 15.56 -2.90 4.87
CA GLY A 19 14.95 -1.77 5.58
C GLY A 19 15.60 -0.41 5.32
N GLU A 20 16.69 -0.33 4.55
CA GLU A 20 17.25 0.96 4.15
C GLU A 20 16.24 1.77 3.33
N GLY A 21 16.05 3.03 3.72
CA GLY A 21 15.06 3.92 3.10
C GLY A 21 13.63 3.67 3.58
N PHE A 22 13.40 2.88 4.65
CA PHE A 22 12.09 2.67 5.27
C PHE A 22 12.11 3.01 6.75
N GLU A 23 11.09 3.72 7.22
CA GLU A 23 10.86 4.08 8.62
C GLU A 23 9.42 3.73 8.99
N LEU A 24 9.25 2.85 9.98
CA LEU A 24 7.93 2.52 10.53
C LEU A 24 7.47 3.65 11.46
N LEU A 25 6.27 4.17 11.20
CA LEU A 25 5.67 5.25 12.00
C LEU A 25 4.59 4.74 12.96
N VAL A 26 4.14 3.50 12.76
CA VAL A 26 3.19 2.78 13.61
C VAL A 26 3.68 1.36 13.84
N ASN A 27 3.16 0.71 14.88
CA ASN A 27 3.49 -0.66 15.22
C ASN A 27 2.38 -1.62 14.80
N LYS A 28 2.75 -2.90 14.68
CA LYS A 28 1.77 -3.97 14.50
C LYS A 28 0.79 -3.98 15.69
N GLY A 29 -0.50 -3.96 15.37
CA GLY A 29 -1.58 -3.97 16.36
C GLY A 29 -2.13 -2.59 16.69
N ASP A 30 -1.51 -1.51 16.20
CA ASP A 30 -2.03 -0.16 16.38
C ASP A 30 -3.32 0.04 15.57
N THR A 31 -4.32 0.66 16.18
CA THR A 31 -5.49 1.19 15.47
C THR A 31 -5.11 2.49 14.80
N VAL A 32 -5.31 2.58 13.48
CA VAL A 32 -5.00 3.76 12.67
C VAL A 32 -6.27 4.44 12.15
N THR A 33 -6.16 5.72 11.82
CA THR A 33 -7.23 6.51 11.20
C THR A 33 -6.92 6.84 9.74
N ARG A 34 -7.95 7.08 8.92
CA ARG A 34 -7.77 7.41 7.50
C ARG A 34 -6.89 8.66 7.36
N GLY A 35 -5.83 8.56 6.56
CA GLY A 35 -4.86 9.64 6.33
C GLY A 35 -3.68 9.66 7.31
N GLN A 36 -3.69 8.83 8.35
CA GLN A 36 -2.53 8.67 9.24
C GLN A 36 -1.37 8.01 8.49
N SER A 37 -0.17 8.58 8.63
CA SER A 37 1.04 7.99 8.04
C SER A 37 1.43 6.69 8.76
N ILE A 38 1.70 5.63 7.99
CA ILE A 38 2.01 4.28 8.51
C ILE A 38 3.51 3.96 8.35
N VAL A 39 4.05 4.23 7.16
CA VAL A 39 5.48 4.04 6.81
C VAL A 39 5.94 5.29 6.06
N ARG A 40 7.12 5.80 6.40
CA ARG A 40 7.85 6.76 5.57
C ARG A 40 8.90 5.98 4.79
N TRP A 41 8.98 6.21 3.48
CA TRP A 41 9.99 5.57 2.65
C TRP A 41 10.48 6.48 1.53
N ASP A 42 11.61 6.12 0.93
CA ASP A 42 12.26 6.84 -0.17
C ASP A 42 12.18 6.06 -1.50
N PRO A 43 11.18 6.34 -2.36
CA PRO A 43 11.06 5.71 -3.67
C PRO A 43 12.24 6.02 -4.60
N ALA A 44 12.87 7.19 -4.49
CA ALA A 44 13.99 7.56 -5.33
C ALA A 44 15.24 6.75 -4.97
N GLY A 45 15.47 6.51 -3.67
CA GLY A 45 16.49 5.58 -3.19
C GLY A 45 16.27 4.14 -3.67
N VAL A 46 15.02 3.70 -3.69
CA VAL A 46 14.62 2.37 -4.22
C VAL A 46 14.95 2.25 -5.71
N GLU A 47 14.59 3.24 -6.52
CA GLU A 47 14.96 3.30 -7.95
C GLU A 47 16.49 3.32 -8.14
N ALA A 48 17.21 4.14 -7.36
CA ALA A 48 18.66 4.23 -7.43
C ALA A 48 19.37 2.92 -7.08
N ALA A 49 18.75 2.08 -6.23
CA ALA A 49 19.21 0.73 -5.92
C ALA A 49 18.82 -0.32 -6.99
N GLY A 50 18.25 0.11 -8.12
CA GLY A 50 17.83 -0.76 -9.23
C GLY A 50 16.58 -1.59 -8.92
N LYS A 51 15.74 -1.13 -8.00
CA LYS A 51 14.47 -1.77 -7.62
C LYS A 51 13.29 -0.99 -8.17
N SER A 52 12.15 -1.67 -8.34
CA SER A 52 10.94 -1.02 -8.81
C SER A 52 10.23 -0.31 -7.65
N PRO A 53 9.82 0.96 -7.79
CA PRO A 53 9.04 1.67 -6.79
C PRO A 53 7.53 1.40 -6.91
N ILE A 54 7.11 0.53 -7.84
CA ILE A 54 5.68 0.18 -8.02
C ILE A 54 5.16 -0.45 -6.73
N CYS A 55 4.05 0.08 -6.22
CA CYS A 55 3.41 -0.40 -5.00
C CYS A 55 2.10 -1.15 -5.29
N PRO A 56 2.09 -2.49 -5.22
CA PRO A 56 0.83 -3.24 -5.24
C PRO A 56 -0.04 -2.90 -4.03
N ILE A 57 -1.34 -2.68 -4.29
CA ILE A 57 -2.38 -2.57 -3.27
C ILE A 57 -3.39 -3.69 -3.55
N VAL A 58 -3.55 -4.59 -2.59
CA VAL A 58 -4.30 -5.84 -2.77
C VAL A 58 -5.41 -5.91 -1.73
N ALA A 59 -6.65 -6.07 -2.17
CA ALA A 59 -7.75 -6.48 -1.31
C ALA A 59 -7.57 -7.96 -0.96
N LEU A 60 -7.35 -8.25 0.33
CA LEU A 60 -7.17 -9.61 0.81
C LEU A 60 -8.52 -10.30 0.96
N GLU A 61 -8.55 -11.59 0.64
CA GLU A 61 -9.75 -12.45 0.77
C GLU A 61 -10.96 -11.92 -0.03
N ALA A 62 -10.73 -11.10 -1.04
CA ALA A 62 -11.74 -10.55 -1.93
C ALA A 62 -11.78 -11.32 -3.26
N THR A 63 -12.98 -11.51 -3.81
CA THR A 63 -13.17 -11.89 -5.23
C THR A 63 -13.41 -10.64 -6.06
N ALA A 64 -13.33 -10.74 -7.39
CA ALA A 64 -13.59 -9.60 -8.28
C ALA A 64 -15.01 -9.05 -8.08
N GLU A 65 -15.98 -9.92 -7.82
CA GLU A 65 -17.39 -9.56 -7.62
C GLU A 65 -17.63 -8.85 -6.28
N SER A 66 -16.76 -9.04 -5.30
CA SER A 66 -16.82 -8.35 -4.00
C SER A 66 -16.29 -6.92 -4.03
N LEU A 67 -15.71 -6.49 -5.16
CA LEU A 67 -15.17 -5.15 -5.34
C LEU A 67 -16.02 -4.34 -6.32
N SER A 68 -16.23 -3.07 -5.99
CA SER A 68 -16.91 -2.07 -6.83
C SER A 68 -15.96 -0.92 -7.12
N ASP A 69 -16.27 -0.14 -8.17
CA ASP A 69 -15.55 1.09 -8.52
C ASP A 69 -14.02 0.92 -8.58
N VAL A 70 -13.57 -0.25 -9.05
CA VAL A 70 -12.14 -0.55 -9.20
C VAL A 70 -11.57 0.40 -10.23
N ARG A 71 -10.60 1.20 -9.80
CA ARG A 71 -9.93 2.15 -10.67
C ARG A 71 -8.92 1.43 -11.56
N GLU A 72 -9.15 1.47 -12.87
CA GLU A 72 -8.28 0.79 -13.84
C GLU A 72 -7.01 1.60 -14.16
N ASP A 73 -7.11 2.93 -14.22
CA ASP A 73 -5.98 3.79 -14.58
C ASP A 73 -6.08 5.24 -14.05
N GLY A 74 -5.08 6.04 -14.44
CA GLY A 74 -5.00 7.47 -14.20
C GLY A 74 -4.34 7.86 -12.87
N ASP A 75 -4.07 9.16 -12.74
CA ASP A 75 -3.42 9.71 -11.56
C ASP A 75 -4.34 9.66 -10.33
N VAL A 76 -3.75 9.35 -9.18
CA VAL A 76 -4.42 9.33 -7.88
C VAL A 76 -3.75 10.29 -6.91
N LYS A 77 -4.56 10.85 -6.00
CA LYS A 77 -4.13 11.70 -4.90
C LYS A 77 -4.35 11.02 -3.56
N ILE A 78 -3.69 11.54 -2.53
CA ILE A 78 -3.90 11.08 -1.16
C ILE A 78 -5.39 11.25 -0.81
N GLY A 79 -6.01 10.13 -0.41
CA GLY A 79 -7.42 10.08 -0.06
C GLY A 79 -8.34 9.63 -1.19
N ASP A 80 -7.87 9.48 -2.42
CA ASP A 80 -8.71 8.94 -3.49
C ASP A 80 -9.08 7.47 -3.21
N THR A 81 -10.29 7.08 -3.61
CA THR A 81 -10.75 5.70 -3.55
C THR A 81 -10.16 4.90 -4.71
N LEU A 82 -9.58 3.74 -4.41
CA LEU A 82 -9.06 2.82 -5.43
C LEU A 82 -10.07 1.73 -5.81
N PHE A 83 -10.88 1.30 -4.84
CA PHE A 83 -11.97 0.34 -4.97
C PHE A 83 -12.84 0.40 -3.70
N GLY A 84 -14.11 -0.01 -3.81
CA GLY A 84 -15.03 -0.24 -2.69
C GLY A 84 -15.29 -1.74 -2.48
N TRP A 85 -15.79 -2.11 -1.30
CA TRP A 85 -16.33 -3.45 -1.05
C TRP A 85 -17.85 -3.44 -1.19
N GLN A 86 -18.41 -4.50 -1.77
CA GLN A 86 -19.85 -4.71 -1.97
C GLN A 86 -20.28 -6.15 -1.64
#